data_AF-A0A7V8DD52-F1
#
_entry.id   AF-A0A7V8DD52-F1
#
_cell.length_a   1.000
_cell.length_b   1.000
_cell.length_c   1.000
_cell.angle_alpha   90.00
_cell.angle_beta   90.00
_cell.angle_gamma   90.00
#
_symmetry.space_group_name_H-M   'P 1'
#
loop_
_entity.id
_entity.type
_entity.pdbx_description
1 polymer ?
#
loop_
_entity_poly.entity_id
_entity_poly.type
_entity_poly.pdbx_seq_one_letter_code
_entity_poly.pdbx_strand_id
1 'polypeptide(L)'
;MIETKKLYSRAIEFDSEGWRWPHFSVGELSCDCGKHCEGEYFHDPKFLDALEKMRDQVGPIQINSAHRCKAHNRAVGGVANSMHLRAIAVDIKISPHSRVELYEAAIKSGFKGMGFGVNFMHLDIGVRRRWTYPGALGLWKRALGFSPL
;
A
#
# COMPACT_ATOMS: atom_id res chain seq x y z
N MET A 1 5.80 0.26 -25.13
CA MET A 1 6.34 1.38 -24.32
C MET A 1 6.56 0.84 -22.93
N ILE A 2 7.74 1.02 -22.33
CA ILE A 2 7.96 0.61 -20.93
C ILE A 2 7.17 1.59 -20.07
N GLU A 3 6.11 1.14 -19.39
CA GLU A 3 5.37 1.97 -18.44
C GLU A 3 6.36 2.48 -17.37
N THR A 4 6.57 3.79 -17.32
CA THR A 4 7.52 4.43 -16.41
C THR A 4 6.81 4.92 -15.15
N LYS A 5 7.49 4.86 -14.01
CA LYS A 5 6.99 5.43 -12.75
C LYS A 5 6.70 6.92 -12.92
N LYS A 6 5.53 7.39 -12.49
CA LYS A 6 5.13 8.80 -12.66
C LYS A 6 4.13 9.25 -11.60
N LEU A 7 4.36 10.45 -11.07
CA LEU A 7 3.38 11.17 -10.26
C LEU A 7 2.50 12.02 -11.17
N TYR A 8 1.19 11.96 -10.94
CA TYR A 8 0.17 12.80 -11.55
C TYR A 8 -0.42 13.68 -10.46
N SER A 9 -0.56 14.98 -10.73
CA SER A 9 -1.15 15.92 -9.77
C SER A 9 -2.61 15.59 -9.51
N ARG A 10 -3.29 15.00 -10.50
CA ARG A 10 -4.69 14.58 -10.44
C ARG A 10 -4.85 13.21 -11.08
N ALA A 11 -5.61 12.34 -10.43
CA ALA A 11 -5.95 11.00 -10.93
C ALA A 11 -6.51 11.00 -12.35
N ILE A 12 -7.34 12.00 -12.69
CA ILE A 12 -7.97 12.15 -14.02
C ILE A 12 -6.98 12.41 -15.15
N GLU A 13 -5.74 12.81 -14.85
CA GLU A 13 -4.69 13.03 -15.86
C GLU A 13 -4.03 11.72 -16.29
N PHE A 14 -4.28 10.62 -15.57
CA PHE A 14 -3.82 9.31 -15.97
C PHE A 14 -4.78 8.71 -17.00
N ASP A 15 -4.24 8.37 -18.16
CA ASP A 15 -4.94 7.57 -19.15
C ASP A 15 -4.96 6.10 -18.71
N SER A 16 -6.16 5.60 -18.38
CA SER A 16 -6.36 4.21 -17.95
C SER A 16 -6.63 3.25 -19.10
N GLU A 17 -6.49 3.68 -20.36
CA GLU A 17 -6.54 2.75 -21.49
C GLU A 17 -5.47 1.66 -21.33
N GLY A 18 -5.88 0.40 -21.45
CA GLY A 18 -4.98 -0.75 -21.26
C GLY A 18 -4.62 -1.07 -19.80
N TRP A 19 -5.38 -0.57 -18.81
CA TRP A 19 -5.18 -0.88 -17.39
C TRP A 19 -5.08 -2.39 -17.12
N ARG A 20 -3.94 -2.81 -16.53
CA ARG A 20 -3.58 -4.23 -16.37
C ARG A 20 -4.00 -4.86 -15.04
N TRP A 21 -4.50 -4.07 -14.10
CA TRP A 21 -4.78 -4.50 -12.72
C TRP A 21 -6.28 -4.39 -12.42
N PRO A 22 -7.11 -5.27 -13.00
CA PRO A 22 -8.56 -5.11 -13.11
C PRO A 22 -9.28 -4.98 -11.76
N HIS A 23 -8.62 -5.29 -10.66
CA HIS A 23 -9.21 -5.28 -9.34
C HIS A 23 -8.93 -4.01 -8.53
N PHE A 24 -8.14 -3.09 -9.07
CA PHE A 24 -7.84 -1.82 -8.47
C PHE A 24 -8.20 -0.70 -9.43
N SER A 25 -8.52 0.46 -8.89
CA SER A 25 -8.77 1.66 -9.68
C SER A 25 -7.73 2.73 -9.38
N VAL A 26 -7.51 3.63 -10.33
CA VAL A 26 -6.66 4.81 -10.12
C VAL A 26 -7.17 5.62 -8.93
N GLY A 27 -8.49 5.79 -8.81
CA GLY A 27 -9.11 6.52 -7.70
C GLY A 27 -8.80 5.91 -6.33
N GLU A 28 -8.91 4.59 -6.18
CA GLU A 28 -8.57 3.88 -4.94
C GLU A 28 -7.08 4.02 -4.57
N LEU A 29 -6.21 4.16 -5.58
CA LEU A 29 -4.77 4.30 -5.41
C LEU A 29 -4.29 5.75 -5.26
N SER A 30 -5.20 6.71 -5.43
CA SER A 30 -4.93 8.14 -5.35
C SER A 30 -5.02 8.66 -3.92
N CYS A 31 -4.53 9.88 -3.71
CA CYS A 31 -4.66 10.55 -2.42
C CYS A 31 -6.12 10.93 -2.13
N ASP A 32 -6.65 10.36 -1.06
CA ASP A 32 -8.03 10.49 -0.58
C ASP A 32 -8.23 11.68 0.39
N CYS A 33 -7.25 12.60 0.48
CA CYS A 33 -7.27 13.62 1.54
C CYS A 33 -8.46 14.59 1.48
N GLY A 34 -9.07 14.76 0.30
CA GLY A 34 -10.25 15.59 0.06
C GLY A 34 -10.09 17.09 0.30
N LYS A 35 -8.88 17.57 0.63
CA LYS A 35 -8.68 18.98 1.05
C LYS A 35 -7.37 19.63 0.60
N HIS A 36 -6.31 18.85 0.41
CA HIS A 36 -4.96 19.40 0.18
C HIS A 36 -4.44 19.21 -1.24
N CYS A 37 -5.05 18.32 -2.01
CA CYS A 37 -4.74 18.05 -3.40
C CYS A 37 -6.00 17.59 -4.13
N GLU A 38 -5.97 17.62 -5.46
CA GLU A 38 -7.05 17.18 -6.36
C GLU A 38 -6.93 15.68 -6.71
N GLY A 39 -6.52 14.86 -5.73
CA GLY A 39 -6.32 13.42 -5.90
C GLY A 39 -5.00 13.05 -6.60
N GLU A 40 -3.86 13.41 -6.00
CA GLU A 40 -2.53 13.01 -6.49
C GLU A 40 -2.44 11.48 -6.65
N TYR A 41 -1.90 11.00 -7.77
CA TYR A 41 -1.76 9.59 -8.08
C TYR A 41 -0.33 9.25 -8.48
N PHE A 42 0.26 8.25 -7.84
CA PHE A 42 1.59 7.75 -8.21
C PHE A 42 1.46 6.40 -8.93
N HIS A 43 1.78 6.39 -10.22
CA HIS A 43 1.81 5.18 -11.03
C HIS A 43 3.16 4.46 -10.88
N ASP A 44 3.14 3.18 -10.47
CA ASP A 44 4.31 2.30 -10.47
C ASP A 44 3.90 0.89 -10.88
N PRO A 45 4.13 0.50 -12.15
CA PRO A 45 3.73 -0.82 -12.66
C PRO A 45 4.23 -1.99 -11.81
N LYS A 46 5.45 -1.92 -11.29
CA LYS A 46 6.03 -3.01 -10.47
C LYS A 46 5.31 -3.16 -9.14
N PHE A 47 4.85 -2.06 -8.56
CA PHE A 47 4.07 -2.10 -7.33
C PHE A 47 2.68 -2.67 -7.61
N LEU A 48 2.06 -2.24 -8.70
CA LEU A 48 0.72 -2.68 -9.07
C LEU A 48 0.71 -4.18 -9.44
N ASP A 49 1.76 -4.68 -10.12
CA ASP A 49 1.93 -6.12 -10.38
C ASP A 49 2.01 -6.92 -9.06
N ALA A 50 2.71 -6.40 -8.05
CA ALA A 50 2.79 -7.05 -6.74
C ALA A 50 1.46 -7.02 -5.99
N LEU A 51 0.72 -5.90 -6.08
CA LEU A 51 -0.58 -5.73 -5.43
C LEU A 51 -1.64 -6.64 -6.04
N GLU A 52 -1.69 -6.73 -7.37
CA GLU A 52 -2.56 -7.65 -8.12
C GLU A 52 -2.24 -9.10 -7.81
N LYS A 53 -0.95 -9.48 -7.86
CA LYS A 53 -0.51 -10.82 -7.47
C LYS A 53 -0.88 -11.16 -6.02
N MET A 54 -0.86 -10.18 -5.11
CA MET A 54 -1.27 -10.41 -3.72
C MET A 54 -2.77 -10.66 -3.64
N ARG A 55 -3.57 -9.85 -4.33
CA ARG A 55 -5.01 -10.02 -4.40
C ARG A 55 -5.40 -11.37 -4.99
N ASP A 56 -4.72 -11.85 -6.03
CA ASP A 56 -4.98 -13.16 -6.62
C ASP A 56 -4.78 -14.31 -5.62
N GLN A 57 -3.91 -14.13 -4.62
CA GLN A 57 -3.64 -15.14 -3.59
C GLN A 57 -4.65 -15.13 -2.45
N VAL A 58 -5.10 -13.95 -2.01
CA VAL A 58 -5.95 -13.82 -0.80
C VAL A 58 -7.39 -13.46 -1.10
N GLY A 59 -7.72 -13.14 -2.35
CA GLY A 59 -9.01 -12.57 -2.73
C GLY A 59 -9.08 -11.06 -2.47
N PRO A 60 -10.29 -10.48 -2.37
CA PRO A 60 -10.48 -9.03 -2.28
C PRO A 60 -9.69 -8.37 -1.14
N ILE A 61 -8.94 -7.32 -1.45
CA ILE A 61 -8.16 -6.54 -0.48
C ILE A 61 -8.83 -5.17 -0.35
N GLN A 62 -9.09 -4.73 0.88
CA GLN A 62 -9.58 -3.37 1.14
C GLN A 62 -8.40 -2.43 1.42
N ILE A 63 -8.20 -1.45 0.53
CA ILE A 63 -7.20 -0.39 0.71
C ILE A 63 -7.81 0.72 1.59
N ASN A 64 -7.18 0.99 2.74
CA ASN A 64 -7.57 2.10 3.60
C ASN A 64 -6.94 3.41 3.13
N SER A 65 -5.72 3.35 2.59
CA SER A 65 -5.07 4.50 1.94
C SER A 65 -3.94 4.03 1.04
N ALA A 66 -3.71 4.78 -0.03
CA ALA A 66 -2.63 4.56 -0.99
C ALA A 66 -1.70 5.77 -1.05
N HIS A 67 -1.43 6.36 -2.22
CA HIS A 67 -0.59 7.54 -2.30
C HIS A 67 -1.08 8.68 -1.38
N ARG A 68 -0.16 9.42 -0.75
CA ARG A 68 -0.48 10.57 0.11
C ARG A 68 0.30 11.79 -0.35
N CYS A 69 -0.43 12.86 -0.67
CA CYS A 69 0.18 14.16 -0.86
C CYS A 69 0.90 14.61 0.42
N LYS A 70 1.86 15.53 0.26
CA LYS A 70 2.73 16.00 1.36
C LYS A 70 1.95 16.48 2.59
N ALA A 71 0.88 17.24 2.36
CA ALA A 71 0.06 17.79 3.43
C ALA A 71 -0.79 16.71 4.12
N HIS A 72 -1.32 15.73 3.38
CA HIS A 72 -2.01 14.59 3.98
C HIS A 72 -1.06 13.77 4.84
N ASN A 73 0.11 13.40 4.31
CA ASN A 73 1.12 12.64 5.06
C ASN A 73 1.51 13.35 6.37
N ARG A 74 1.70 14.68 6.35
CA ARG A 74 1.95 15.47 7.57
C ARG A 74 0.76 15.42 8.54
N ALA A 75 -0.47 15.57 8.05
CA ALA A 75 -1.67 15.63 8.89
C ALA A 75 -1.92 14.34 9.67
N VAL A 76 -1.56 13.18 9.11
CA VAL A 76 -1.69 11.87 9.78
C VAL A 76 -0.45 11.48 10.61
N GLY A 77 0.50 12.42 10.82
CA GLY A 77 1.74 12.15 11.55
C GLY A 77 2.73 11.25 10.80
N GLY A 78 2.61 11.17 9.47
CA GLY A 78 3.51 10.41 8.61
C GLY A 78 4.93 10.96 8.61
N VAL A 79 5.90 10.06 8.44
CA VAL A 79 7.33 10.41 8.41
C VAL A 79 7.74 11.03 7.08
N ALA A 80 8.80 11.85 7.07
CA ALA A 80 9.29 12.54 5.87
C ALA A 80 9.73 11.59 4.74
N ASN A 81 10.23 10.40 5.09
CA ASN A 81 10.65 9.38 4.14
C ASN A 81 9.58 8.29 3.91
N SER A 82 8.30 8.65 4.05
CA SER A 82 7.18 7.73 3.82
C SER A 82 7.11 7.31 2.35
N MET A 83 6.87 6.03 2.10
CA MET A 83 6.66 5.52 0.73
C MET A 83 5.30 5.93 0.16
N HIS A 84 4.31 6.24 1.01
CA HIS A 84 3.07 6.88 0.57
C HIS A 84 3.33 8.25 -0.08
N LEU A 85 4.39 8.95 0.33
CA LEU A 85 4.76 10.27 -0.19
C LEU A 85 5.71 10.18 -1.39
N ARG A 86 6.76 9.35 -1.27
CA ARG A 86 7.86 9.31 -2.25
C ARG A 86 7.55 8.47 -3.49
N ALA A 87 6.59 7.56 -3.38
CA ALA A 87 6.16 6.66 -4.43
C ALA A 87 4.72 6.23 -4.12
N ILE A 88 4.42 4.94 -4.31
CA ILE A 88 3.18 4.32 -3.87
C ILE A 88 3.47 3.29 -2.75
N ALA A 89 2.58 3.28 -1.77
CA ALA A 89 2.45 2.28 -0.73
C ALA A 89 0.95 2.12 -0.45
N VAL A 90 0.56 0.99 0.14
CA VAL A 90 -0.82 0.78 0.58
C VAL A 90 -0.86 0.40 2.05
N ASP A 91 -1.82 0.97 2.77
CA ASP A 91 -2.27 0.47 4.06
C ASP A 91 -3.54 -0.34 3.80
N ILE A 92 -3.46 -1.67 3.93
CA ILE A 92 -4.58 -2.59 3.69
C ILE A 92 -5.23 -3.01 5.01
N LYS A 93 -6.54 -3.19 5.01
CA LYS A 93 -7.27 -3.71 6.18
C LYS A 93 -6.95 -5.18 6.40
N ILE A 94 -6.82 -5.60 7.66
CA ILE A 94 -6.58 -7.02 8.00
C ILE A 94 -7.85 -7.84 7.75
N SER A 95 -8.96 -7.51 8.44
CA SER A 95 -10.23 -8.21 8.29
C SER A 95 -10.82 -8.01 6.88
N PRO A 96 -11.36 -9.06 6.23
CA PRO A 96 -11.70 -10.38 6.80
C PRO A 96 -10.58 -11.42 6.82
N HIS A 97 -9.41 -11.10 6.26
CA HIS A 97 -8.27 -12.01 6.19
C HIS A 97 -7.57 -12.17 7.55
N SER A 98 -6.84 -13.27 7.70
CA SER A 98 -5.93 -13.46 8.83
C SER A 98 -4.60 -12.73 8.62
N ARG A 99 -3.90 -12.45 9.71
CA ARG A 99 -2.52 -11.90 9.67
C ARG A 99 -1.55 -12.83 8.98
N VAL A 100 -1.75 -14.14 9.09
CA VAL A 100 -0.90 -15.17 8.48
C VAL A 100 -1.04 -15.12 6.96
N GLU A 101 -2.26 -15.15 6.44
CA GLU A 101 -2.54 -15.08 5.01
C GLU A 101 -1.95 -13.81 4.38
N LEU A 102 -2.19 -12.64 4.98
CA LEU A 102 -1.66 -11.38 4.47
C LEU A 102 -0.13 -11.31 4.52
N TYR A 103 0.49 -11.80 5.60
CA TYR A 103 1.95 -11.83 5.72
C TYR A 103 2.58 -12.70 4.63
N GLU A 104 2.08 -13.92 4.45
CA GLU A 104 2.60 -14.84 3.44
C GLU A 104 2.41 -14.31 2.02
N ALA A 105 1.20 -13.81 1.72
CA ALA A 105 0.90 -13.26 0.41
C ALA A 105 1.76 -12.03 0.11
N ALA A 106 1.99 -11.17 1.10
CA ALA A 106 2.87 -10.01 0.94
C ALA A 106 4.30 -10.42 0.57
N ILE A 107 4.86 -11.45 1.25
CA ILE A 107 6.18 -11.99 0.94
C ILE A 107 6.21 -12.61 -0.47
N LYS A 108 5.24 -13.46 -0.80
CA LYS A 108 5.14 -14.15 -2.11
C LYS A 108 4.94 -13.16 -3.26
N SER A 109 4.31 -12.03 -3.01
CA SER A 109 4.13 -10.93 -3.97
C SER A 109 5.35 -10.01 -4.11
N GLY A 110 6.35 -10.15 -3.25
CA GLY A 110 7.61 -9.41 -3.37
C GLY A 110 7.62 -8.05 -2.66
N PHE A 111 6.67 -7.79 -1.75
CA PHE A 111 6.74 -6.60 -0.90
C PHE A 111 7.96 -6.64 0.01
N LYS A 112 8.60 -5.49 0.20
CA LYS A 112 9.88 -5.35 0.92
C LYS A 112 9.76 -4.47 2.15
N GLY A 113 8.96 -3.41 2.07
CA GLY A 113 8.54 -2.60 3.20
C GLY A 113 7.24 -3.15 3.77
N MET A 114 7.27 -3.62 5.02
CA MET A 114 6.09 -4.12 5.71
C MET A 114 5.96 -3.49 7.10
N GLY A 115 4.84 -2.82 7.34
CA GLY A 115 4.47 -2.27 8.64
C GLY A 115 3.29 -3.02 9.24
N PHE A 116 3.43 -3.48 10.47
CA PHE A 116 2.45 -4.34 11.14
C PHE A 116 1.59 -3.52 12.09
N GLY A 117 0.34 -3.21 11.69
CA GLY A 117 -0.63 -2.44 12.46
C GLY A 117 -1.60 -3.29 13.26
N VAL A 118 -2.42 -2.68 14.13
CA VAL A 118 -3.44 -3.41 14.89
C VAL A 118 -4.52 -3.95 13.96
N ASN A 119 -5.06 -3.11 13.07
CA ASN A 119 -6.16 -3.47 12.15
C ASN A 119 -5.80 -3.31 10.66
N PHE A 120 -4.54 -2.99 10.36
CA PHE A 120 -4.05 -2.78 9.00
C PHE A 120 -2.62 -3.32 8.84
N MET A 121 -2.19 -3.50 7.58
CA MET A 121 -0.82 -3.81 7.21
C MET A 121 -0.35 -2.79 6.16
N HIS A 122 0.79 -2.16 6.40
CA HIS A 122 1.47 -1.30 5.42
C HIS A 122 2.29 -2.17 4.47
N LEU A 123 2.23 -1.89 3.16
CA LEU A 123 3.00 -2.57 2.11
C LEU A 123 3.64 -1.58 1.13
N ASP A 124 4.94 -1.75 0.87
CA ASP A 124 5.65 -1.08 -0.22
C ASP A 124 6.79 -1.94 -0.81
N ILE A 125 7.26 -1.58 -2.01
CA ILE A 125 8.34 -2.29 -2.73
C ILE A 125 9.71 -1.60 -2.61
N GLY A 126 9.87 -0.69 -1.66
CA GLY A 126 11.11 0.06 -1.42
C GLY A 126 12.25 -0.79 -0.86
N VAL A 127 13.16 -0.16 -0.12
CA VAL A 127 14.22 -0.88 0.60
C VAL A 127 13.58 -1.86 1.58
N ARG A 128 14.17 -3.05 1.74
CA ARG A 128 13.67 -4.04 2.70
C ARG A 128 13.70 -3.49 4.12
N ARG A 129 12.53 -3.41 4.75
CA ARG A 129 12.35 -2.83 6.09
C ARG A 129 11.08 -3.38 6.72
N ARG A 130 11.13 -3.63 8.03
CA ARG A 130 10.01 -4.17 8.80
C ARG A 130 9.87 -3.37 10.09
N TRP A 131 8.64 -3.01 10.46
CA TRP A 131 8.36 -2.25 11.67
C TRP A 131 6.97 -2.56 12.21
N THR A 132 6.72 -2.23 13.48
CA THR A 132 5.40 -2.37 14.09
C THR A 132 4.86 -1.04 14.57
N TYR A 133 3.55 -0.86 14.46
CA TYR A 133 2.86 0.26 15.10
C TYR A 133 2.59 -0.05 16.58
N PRO A 134 2.38 0.97 17.45
CA PRO A 134 2.06 0.77 18.86
C PRO A 134 0.93 -0.24 19.08
N GLY A 135 1.13 -1.17 20.02
CA GLY A 135 0.15 -2.22 20.36
C GLY A 135 0.06 -3.39 19.38
N ALA A 136 0.72 -3.35 18.21
CA ALA A 136 0.56 -4.38 17.19
C ALA A 136 1.47 -5.62 17.38
N LEU A 137 2.70 -5.45 17.89
CA LEU A 137 3.72 -6.51 17.88
C LEU A 137 3.25 -7.83 18.50
N GLY A 138 2.56 -7.76 19.65
CA GLY A 138 2.04 -8.95 20.33
C GLY A 138 0.98 -9.70 19.50
N LEU A 139 0.14 -8.99 18.75
CA LEU A 139 -0.89 -9.58 17.90
C LEU A 139 -0.26 -10.35 16.73
N TRP A 140 0.74 -9.77 16.08
CA TRP A 140 1.43 -10.40 14.96
C TRP A 140 2.32 -11.56 15.42
N LYS A 141 3.02 -11.43 16.54
CA LYS A 141 3.79 -12.53 17.14
C LYS A 141 2.90 -13.74 17.47
N ARG A 142 1.74 -13.50 18.09
CA ARG A 142 0.78 -14.57 18.39
C ARG A 142 0.23 -15.24 17.13
N ALA A 143 -0.09 -14.46 16.10
CA ALA A 143 -0.63 -15.01 14.86
C ALA A 143 0.41 -15.82 14.07
N LEU A 144 1.65 -15.32 13.98
CA LEU A 144 2.70 -15.92 13.15
C LEU A 144 3.50 -17.02 13.87
N GLY A 145 3.49 -17.04 15.21
CA GLY A 145 4.38 -17.89 16.01
C GLY A 145 5.83 -17.40 16.08
N PHE A 146 6.17 -16.28 15.43
CA PHE A 146 7.50 -15.66 15.45
C PHE A 146 7.42 -14.13 15.37
N SER A 147 8.54 -13.46 15.64
CA SER A 147 8.64 -11.99 15.46
C SER A 147 8.68 -11.63 13.98
N PRO A 148 7.75 -10.83 13.45
CA PRO A 148 7.80 -10.44 12.04
C PRO A 148 8.88 -9.40 11.73
N LEU A 149 9.49 -8.80 12.76
CA LEU A 149 10.57 -7.81 12.65
C LEU A 149 11.91 -8.47 12.31
#